data_AF-A0A968XAC0-F1
#
_entry.id   AF-A0A968XAC0-F1
#
_cell.length_a   1.000
_cell.length_b   1.000
_cell.length_c   1.000
_cell.angle_alpha   90.00
_cell.angle_beta   90.00
_cell.angle_gamma   90.00
#
_symmetry.space_group_name_H-M   'P 1'
#
loop_
_entity.id
_entity.type
_entity.pdbx_description
1 polymer ?
#
loop_
_entity_poly.entity_id
_entity_poly.type
_entity_poly.pdbx_seq_one_letter_code
_entity_poly.pdbx_strand_id
1 'polypeptide(L)'
;MKTVPVWLREMAPGEFLVTVFGMTDCRGMGETKEGAIAMLREHLPARFPGEVVELEVIESIDPHHPALEVAGIFADDPTFDEFVEILAENRRQDYLEMERYYAELDAKELVA
;
A
#
# COMPACT_ATOMS: atom_id res chain seq x y z
N MET A 1 14.51 18.35 -11.00
CA MET A 1 13.08 18.54 -11.31
C MET A 1 12.29 17.60 -10.41
N LYS A 2 11.43 18.10 -9.52
CA LYS A 2 10.59 17.26 -8.65
C LYS A 2 9.22 17.09 -9.31
N THR A 3 8.72 15.86 -9.37
CA THR A 3 7.39 15.53 -9.88
C THR A 3 6.51 15.06 -8.71
N VAL A 4 5.24 15.45 -8.72
CA VAL A 4 4.25 15.01 -7.73
C VAL A 4 3.09 14.34 -8.46
N PRO A 5 2.59 13.18 -7.99
CA PRO A 5 1.42 12.54 -8.55
C PRO A 5 0.17 13.37 -8.23
N VAL A 6 -0.70 13.54 -9.23
CA VAL A 6 -1.95 14.28 -9.09
C VAL A 6 -3.12 13.46 -9.61
N TRP A 7 -4.27 13.61 -8.98
CA TRP A 7 -5.54 13.10 -9.45
C TRP A 7 -6.28 14.20 -10.21
N LEU A 8 -6.58 13.99 -11.49
CA LEU A 8 -7.41 14.88 -12.30
C LEU A 8 -8.82 14.30 -12.50
N ARG A 9 -9.86 15.12 -12.31
CA ARG A 9 -11.28 14.78 -12.57
C ARG A 9 -12.00 15.92 -13.26
N GLU A 10 -12.97 15.58 -14.08
CA GLU A 10 -13.98 16.52 -14.56
C GLU A 10 -15.18 16.46 -13.61
N MET A 11 -15.54 17.60 -13.02
CA MET A 11 -16.61 17.73 -12.01
C MET A 11 -17.97 18.01 -12.67
N ALA A 12 -17.93 18.81 -13.73
CA ALA A 12 -19.04 19.15 -14.62
C ALA A 12 -18.46 19.40 -16.03
N PRO A 13 -19.29 19.45 -17.09
CA PRO A 13 -18.80 19.71 -18.44
C PRO A 13 -17.94 20.98 -18.51
N GLY A 14 -16.64 20.82 -18.79
CA GLY A 14 -15.70 21.94 -18.84
C GLY A 14 -15.25 22.46 -17.47
N GLU A 15 -15.45 21.72 -16.38
CA GLU A 15 -14.94 22.06 -15.05
C GLU A 15 -13.99 20.96 -14.57
N PHE A 16 -12.70 21.26 -14.51
CA PHE A 16 -11.66 20.31 -14.11
C PHE A 16 -11.13 20.63 -12.72
N LEU A 17 -10.95 19.59 -11.92
CA LEU A 17 -10.31 19.62 -10.60
C LEU A 17 -9.07 18.71 -10.64
N VAL A 18 -7.92 19.25 -10.21
CA VAL A 18 -6.69 18.51 -9.98
C VAL A 18 -6.32 18.56 -8.50
N THR A 19 -5.93 17.44 -7.90
CA THR A 19 -5.55 17.34 -6.48
C THR A 19 -4.24 16.57 -6.34
N VAL A 20 -3.31 17.03 -5.52
CA VAL A 20 -2.07 16.29 -5.21
C VAL A 20 -2.43 15.04 -4.40
N PHE A 21 -1.89 13.89 -4.80
CA PHE A 21 -2.18 12.63 -4.12
C PHE A 21 -1.67 12.67 -2.68
N GLY A 22 -2.53 12.33 -1.71
CA GLY A 22 -2.22 12.41 -0.28
C GLY A 22 -2.37 13.81 0.33
N MET A 23 -2.69 14.85 -0.46
CA MET A 23 -2.82 16.24 0.03
C MET A 23 -4.09 16.87 -0.54
N THR A 24 -5.23 16.60 0.12
CA THR A 24 -6.57 17.00 -0.36
C THR A 24 -6.80 18.51 -0.38
N ASP A 25 -6.00 19.25 0.38
CA ASP A 25 -5.97 20.71 0.44
C ASP A 25 -5.13 21.34 -0.69
N CYS A 26 -4.28 20.56 -1.36
CA CYS A 26 -3.46 20.99 -2.48
C CYS A 26 -4.18 20.67 -3.80
N ARG A 27 -5.03 21.59 -4.25
CA ARG A 27 -5.86 21.40 -5.44
C ARG A 27 -5.90 22.62 -6.34
N GLY A 28 -6.19 22.40 -7.62
CA GLY A 28 -6.46 23.47 -8.58
C GLY A 28 -7.67 23.20 -9.46
N MET A 29 -8.34 24.27 -9.87
CA MET A 29 -9.55 24.21 -10.70
C MET A 29 -9.35 25.02 -11.97
N GLY A 30 -10.00 24.61 -13.05
CA GLY A 30 -9.96 25.34 -14.31
C GLY A 30 -10.95 24.83 -15.34
N GLU A 31 -11.21 25.65 -16.35
CA GLU A 31 -12.12 25.33 -17.45
C GLU A 31 -11.54 24.32 -18.46
N THR A 32 -10.24 24.06 -18.33
CA THR A 32 -9.50 23.05 -19.09
C THR A 32 -8.61 22.25 -18.15
N LYS A 33 -8.17 21.08 -18.60
CA LYS A 33 -7.18 20.25 -17.87
C LYS A 33 -5.90 21.04 -17.63
N GLU A 34 -5.44 21.76 -18.65
CA GLU A 34 -4.24 22.57 -18.61
C GLU A 34 -4.40 23.76 -17.64
N GLY A 35 -5.57 24.39 -17.62
CA GLY A 35 -5.89 25.49 -16.71
C GLY A 35 -5.88 25.04 -15.26
N ALA A 36 -6.51 23.90 -14.95
CA ALA A 36 -6.50 23.34 -13.59
C ALA A 36 -5.08 22.99 -13.12
N ILE A 37 -4.26 22.41 -14.00
CA ILE A 37 -2.85 22.08 -13.71
C ILE A 37 -2.01 23.35 -13.54
N ALA A 38 -2.21 24.38 -14.37
CA ALA A 38 -1.50 25.65 -14.26
C ALA A 38 -1.79 26.34 -12.92
N MET A 39 -3.07 26.38 -12.52
CA MET A 39 -3.50 26.93 -11.24
C MET A 39 -2.86 26.17 -10.07
N LEU A 40 -2.86 24.83 -10.09
CA LEU A 40 -2.17 24.03 -9.07
C LEU A 40 -0.65 24.34 -9.04
N ARG A 41 0.02 24.45 -10.20
CA ARG A 41 1.45 24.76 -10.27
C ARG A 41 1.80 26.12 -9.67
N GLU A 42 0.94 27.12 -9.85
CA GLU A 42 1.15 28.46 -9.31
C GLU A 42 1.03 28.49 -7.78
N HIS A 43 0.06 27.76 -7.22
CA HIS A 43 -0.22 27.78 -5.78
C HIS A 43 0.57 26.77 -4.96
N LEU A 44 1.04 25.68 -5.57
CA LEU A 44 1.74 24.61 -4.85
C LEU A 44 2.99 25.11 -4.11
N PRO A 45 3.87 25.97 -4.68
CA PRO A 45 5.04 26.49 -3.96
C PRO A 45 4.67 27.31 -2.72
N ALA A 46 3.58 28.08 -2.77
CA ALA A 46 3.14 28.91 -1.65
C ALA A 46 2.58 28.08 -0.48
N ARG A 47 2.15 26.84 -0.73
CA ARG A 47 1.58 25.96 0.29
C ARG A 47 2.62 25.35 1.23
N PHE A 48 3.88 25.34 0.81
CA PHE A 48 5.02 24.87 1.61
C PHE A 48 5.99 26.02 1.88
N PRO A 49 5.64 27.02 2.71
CA PRO A 49 6.54 28.13 3.04
C PRO A 49 7.70 27.71 3.97
N GLY A 50 8.11 26.44 3.97
CA GLY A 50 9.07 25.88 4.91
C GLY A 50 9.94 24.78 4.30
N GLU A 51 10.87 24.29 5.10
CA GLU A 51 11.81 23.23 4.74
C GLU A 51 11.28 21.86 5.20
N VAL A 52 11.43 20.83 4.38
CA VAL A 52 11.22 19.44 4.80
C VAL A 52 12.43 19.06 5.63
N VAL A 53 12.23 18.90 6.94
CA VAL A 53 13.27 18.45 7.87
C VAL A 53 13.05 16.98 8.22
N GLU A 54 14.15 16.24 8.30
CA GLU A 54 14.15 14.88 8.83
C GLU A 54 14.14 14.96 10.36
N LEU A 55 13.20 14.25 10.99
CA LEU A 55 13.10 14.18 12.45
C LEU A 55 13.50 12.77 12.88
N GLU A 56 14.63 12.66 13.59
CA GLU A 56 14.99 11.43 14.28
C GLU A 56 14.04 11.24 15.48
N VAL A 57 13.10 10.31 15.33
CA VAL A 57 12.28 9.83 16.45
C VAL A 57 13.05 8.69 17.08
N ILE A 58 13.60 8.92 18.27
CA ILE A 58 14.07 7.82 19.11
C ILE A 58 12.81 7.15 19.65
N GLU A 59 12.35 6.11 18.97
CA GLU A 59 11.37 5.21 19.55
C GLU A 59 12.01 4.61 20.82
N SER A 60 11.56 5.04 21.99
CA SER A 60 11.82 4.26 23.19
C SER A 60 11.08 2.93 22.98
N ILE A 61 11.81 1.89 22.61
CA ILE A 61 11.26 0.54 22.61
C ILE A 61 10.77 0.32 24.03
N ASP A 62 9.46 0.23 24.20
CA ASP A 62 8.88 -0.12 25.48
C ASP A 62 9.47 -1.49 25.87
N PRO A 63 10.21 -1.59 26.98
CA PRO A 63 10.77 -2.88 27.42
C PRO A 63 9.68 -3.92 27.73
N HIS A 64 8.41 -3.50 27.82
CA HIS A 64 7.24 -4.37 27.96
C HIS A 64 6.46 -4.58 26.65
N HIS A 65 7.02 -4.20 25.50
CA HIS A 65 6.35 -4.43 24.22
C HIS A 65 6.18 -5.94 23.99
N PRO A 66 4.96 -6.46 23.75
CA PRO A 66 4.71 -7.91 23.65
C PRO A 66 5.57 -8.64 22.60
N ALA A 67 5.99 -7.93 21.54
CA ALA A 67 6.89 -8.51 20.53
C ALA A 67 8.29 -8.86 21.09
N LEU A 68 8.74 -8.22 22.16
CA LEU A 68 9.98 -8.56 22.84
C LEU A 68 9.88 -9.87 23.63
N GLU A 69 8.69 -10.27 24.06
CA GLU A 69 8.48 -11.53 24.80
C GLU A 69 8.73 -12.77 23.93
N VAL A 70 8.52 -12.64 22.62
CA VAL A 70 8.64 -13.74 21.65
C VAL A 70 9.83 -13.57 20.70
N ALA A 71 10.59 -12.50 20.85
CA ALA A 71 11.76 -12.24 20.02
C ALA A 71 12.81 -13.35 20.23
N GLY A 72 13.11 -14.09 19.16
CA GLY A 72 14.09 -15.17 19.20
C GLY A 72 13.62 -16.44 19.92
N ILE A 73 12.31 -16.62 20.14
CA ILE A 73 11.77 -17.80 20.85
C ILE A 73 12.20 -19.15 20.25
N PHE A 74 12.57 -19.18 18.96
CA PHE A 74 13.05 -20.37 18.26
C PHE A 74 14.55 -20.33 17.93
N ALA A 75 15.30 -19.34 18.43
CA ALA A 75 16.70 -19.13 18.04
C ALA A 75 17.61 -20.34 18.33
N ASP A 76 17.34 -21.04 19.43
CA ASP A 76 18.09 -22.22 19.88
C ASP A 76 17.30 -23.53 19.73
N ASP A 77 16.19 -23.51 19.00
CA ASP A 77 15.39 -24.73 18.78
C ASP A 77 16.08 -25.61 17.72
N PRO A 78 16.62 -26.79 18.09
CA PRO A 78 17.33 -27.67 17.16
C PRO A 78 16.42 -28.31 16.12
N THR A 79 15.10 -28.18 16.26
CA THR A 79 14.10 -28.75 15.35
C THR A 79 13.45 -27.70 14.45
N PHE A 80 13.84 -26.44 14.55
CA PHE A 80 13.21 -25.36 13.80
C PHE A 80 13.27 -25.55 12.28
N ASP A 81 14.39 -26.05 11.77
CA ASP A 81 14.56 -26.34 10.33
C ASP A 81 13.57 -27.42 9.86
N GLU A 82 13.40 -28.50 10.64
CA GLU A 82 12.42 -29.56 10.35
C GLU A 82 10.99 -29.02 10.37
N PHE A 83 10.66 -28.16 11.35
CA PHE A 83 9.36 -27.49 11.41
C PHE A 83 9.08 -26.66 10.14
N VAL A 84 10.07 -25.91 9.65
CA VAL A 84 9.95 -25.12 8.42
C VAL A 84 9.72 -26.02 7.21
N GLU A 85 10.42 -27.15 7.11
CA GLU A 85 10.25 -28.13 6.04
C GLU A 85 8.85 -28.74 6.04
N ILE A 86 8.35 -29.16 7.21
CA ILE A 86 6.99 -29.68 7.39
C ILE A 86 5.96 -28.62 7.01
N LEU A 87 6.15 -27.37 7.44
CA LEU A 87 5.25 -26.28 7.09
C LEU A 87 5.21 -26.02 5.59
N ALA A 88 6.36 -26.10 4.90
CA ALA A 88 6.44 -25.94 3.46
C ALA A 88 5.70 -27.07 2.72
N GLU A 89 5.83 -28.31 3.19
CA GLU A 89 5.09 -29.44 2.64
C GLU A 89 3.59 -29.30 2.85
N ASN A 90 3.15 -28.93 4.05
CA ASN A 90 1.72 -28.70 4.33
C ASN A 90 1.13 -27.65 3.38
N ARG A 91 1.84 -26.53 3.15
CA ARG A 91 1.38 -25.51 2.18
C ARG A 91 1.25 -26.05 0.77
N ARG A 92 2.16 -26.93 0.32
CA ARG A 92 2.06 -27.57 -1.00
C ARG A 92 0.82 -28.46 -1.09
N GLN A 93 0.55 -29.24 -0.05
CA GLN A 93 -0.62 -30.12 -0.01
C GLN A 93 -1.92 -29.32 0.00
N ASP A 94 -2.00 -28.24 0.80
CA ASP A 94 -3.16 -27.34 0.84
C ASP A 94 -3.46 -26.75 -0.55
N TYR A 95 -2.42 -26.33 -1.29
CA TYR A 95 -2.59 -25.81 -2.64
C TYR A 95 -3.08 -26.89 -3.62
N LEU A 96 -2.53 -28.10 -3.56
CA LEU A 96 -2.97 -29.21 -4.41
C LEU A 96 -4.42 -29.62 -4.12
N GLU A 97 -4.83 -29.65 -2.85
CA GLU A 97 -6.21 -29.93 -2.46
C GLU A 97 -7.16 -28.86 -2.99
N MET A 98 -6.79 -27.59 -2.85
CA MET A 98 -7.57 -26.47 -3.37
C MET A 98 -7.71 -26.50 -4.90
N GLU A 99 -6.63 -26.78 -5.63
CA GLU A 99 -6.66 -26.93 -7.09
C GLU A 99 -7.58 -28.08 -7.53
N ARG A 100 -7.52 -29.22 -6.83
CA ARG A 100 -8.41 -30.36 -7.09
C ARG A 100 -9.87 -29.98 -6.85
N TYR A 101 -10.16 -29.29 -5.75
CA TYR A 101 -11.51 -28.82 -5.44
C TYR A 101 -12.07 -27.91 -6.54
N TYR A 102 -11.28 -26.93 -7.01
CA TYR A 102 -11.73 -26.04 -8.09
C TYR A 102 -11.89 -26.77 -9.43
N ALA A 103 -10.99 -27.69 -9.78
CA ALA A 103 -11.14 -28.49 -11.00
C ALA A 103 -12.41 -29.37 -10.97
N GLU A 104 -12.78 -29.91 -9.80
CA GLU A 104 -14.03 -30.65 -9.62
C GLU A 104 -15.27 -29.76 -9.74
N LEU A 105 -15.20 -28.51 -9.27
CA LEU A 105 -16.29 -27.54 -9.44
C LEU A 105 -16.49 -27.16 -10.90
N ASP A 106 -15.41 -26.82 -11.62
CA ASP A 106 -15.47 -26.48 -13.05
C ASP A 106 -16.04 -27.64 -13.87
N ALA A 107 -15.62 -28.88 -13.56
CA ALA A 107 -16.14 -30.08 -14.22
C ALA A 107 -17.64 -30.31 -13.93
N LYS A 108 -18.12 -29.94 -12.74
CA LYS A 108 -19.55 -30.02 -12.38
C LYS A 108 -20.36 -28.89 -13.03
N GLU A 109 -19.79 -27.71 -13.21
CA GLU A 109 -20.45 -26.56 -13.84
C GLU A 109 -20.58 -26.75 -15.36
N LEU A 110 -19.64 -27.45 -16.02
CA LEU A 110 -19.70 -27.77 -17.45
C LEU A 110 -20.70 -28.89 -17.84
N VAL A 111 -21.20 -29.65 -16.86
CA VAL A 111 -22.13 -30.79 -17.08
C VAL A 111 -23.57 -30.45 -16.64
N ALA A 112 -23.80 -29.24 -16.13
CA ALA A 112 -25.11 -28.68 -15.76
C ALA A 112 -25.69 -27.82 -16.89
#